data_AF-A0A519HTE3-F1
#
_entry.id   AF-A0A519HTE3-F1
#
_cell.length_a   1.000
_cell.length_b   1.000
_cell.length_c   1.000
_cell.angle_alpha   90.00
_cell.angle_beta   90.00
_cell.angle_gamma   90.00
#
_symmetry.space_group_name_H-M   'P 1'
#
loop_
_entity.id
_entity.type
_entity.pdbx_description
1 polymer ?
#
loop_
_entity_poly.entity_id
_entity_poly.type
_entity_poly.pdbx_seq_one_letter_code
_entity_poly.pdbx_strand_id
1 'polypeptide(L)'
;MKSVLVLAAALVMAMPVVSVPTVVDAQVLTGRGRATPARRARPPAPRLSEAEEDQLWDAQTEIGTIDEQIAALHAAAQTQGAATPEQQAQLDAHTARRTELQAIVARLEAKKNR
;
A
#
# COMPACT_ATOMS: atom_id res chain seq x y z
N MET A 1 -14.51 23.54 -29.03
CA MET A 1 -15.32 23.62 -27.78
C MET A 1 -15.06 22.31 -27.04
N LYS A 2 -14.06 22.20 -26.15
CA LYS A 2 -13.96 22.77 -24.79
C LYS A 2 -15.00 22.17 -23.85
N SER A 3 -14.70 20.98 -23.34
CA SER A 3 -15.32 20.39 -22.14
C SER A 3 -14.24 19.63 -21.37
N VAL A 4 -13.48 20.40 -20.60
CA VAL A 4 -12.69 19.93 -19.47
C VAL A 4 -13.67 19.43 -18.41
N LEU A 5 -13.45 18.25 -17.83
CA LEU A 5 -14.00 17.92 -16.52
C LEU A 5 -13.03 16.99 -15.78
N VAL A 6 -12.16 17.66 -15.03
CA VAL A 6 -11.42 17.18 -13.87
C VAL A 6 -12.38 17.12 -12.70
N LEU A 7 -12.47 15.99 -11.98
CA LEU A 7 -12.94 15.90 -10.59
C LEU A 7 -12.83 14.42 -10.15
N ALA A 8 -12.39 14.02 -8.97
CA ALA A 8 -11.58 14.59 -7.92
C ALA A 8 -11.18 13.38 -7.06
N ALA A 9 -9.88 13.16 -6.87
CA ALA A 9 -9.41 12.18 -5.91
C ALA A 9 -9.72 12.73 -4.50
N ALA A 10 -10.75 12.18 -3.85
CA ALA A 10 -11.05 12.46 -2.46
C ALA A 10 -9.99 11.75 -1.59
N LEU A 11 -8.85 12.40 -1.40
CA LEU A 11 -7.85 12.01 -0.42
C LEU A 11 -8.39 12.40 0.96
N VAL A 12 -8.93 11.42 1.69
CA VAL A 12 -9.35 11.59 3.08
C VAL A 12 -8.11 11.87 3.92
N MET A 13 -7.95 13.13 4.33
CA MET A 13 -6.95 13.59 5.30
C MET A 13 -7.26 12.99 6.67
N ALA A 14 -6.66 11.84 6.98
CA ALA A 14 -6.58 11.33 8.35
C ALA A 14 -5.49 12.13 9.10
N MET A 15 -5.89 13.19 9.82
CA MET A 15 -4.99 13.87 10.74
C MET A 15 -4.70 12.98 11.96
N PRO A 16 -3.43 12.76 12.35
CA PRO A 16 -3.14 12.10 13.60
C PRO A 16 -3.35 13.11 14.74
N VAL A 17 -4.29 12.80 15.62
CA VAL A 17 -4.41 13.48 16.92
C VAL A 17 -3.12 13.17 17.70
N VAL A 18 -2.22 14.14 17.77
CA VAL A 18 -1.01 14.07 18.60
C VAL A 18 -1.45 14.33 20.04
N SER A 19 -1.79 13.26 20.77
CA SER A 19 -1.92 13.31 22.22
C SER A 19 -0.54 13.53 22.84
N VAL A 20 -0.28 14.74 23.32
CA VAL A 20 0.89 15.06 24.15
C VAL A 20 0.70 14.41 25.53
N PRO A 21 1.55 13.47 25.96
CA PRO A 21 1.49 12.99 27.34
C PRO A 21 2.07 14.07 28.24
N THR A 22 1.21 14.76 28.98
CA THR A 22 1.63 15.58 30.13
C THR A 22 2.26 14.66 31.16
N VAL A 23 3.58 14.79 31.36
CA VAL A 23 4.29 14.10 32.43
C VAL A 23 3.82 14.73 33.75
N VAL A 24 2.94 14.04 34.46
CA VAL A 24 2.60 14.38 35.85
C VAL A 24 3.50 13.52 36.72
N ASP A 25 4.63 14.11 37.10
CA ASP A 25 5.45 13.64 38.21
C ASP A 25 4.77 14.07 39.51
N ALA A 26 4.26 13.10 40.25
CA ALA A 26 4.16 13.12 41.72
C ALA A 26 3.28 11.95 42.19
N GLN A 27 3.85 10.77 42.44
CA GLN A 27 3.35 9.91 43.50
C GLN A 27 4.52 9.23 44.24
N VAL A 28 4.80 9.79 45.43
CA VAL A 28 5.68 9.25 46.45
C VAL A 28 4.97 8.11 47.17
N LEU A 29 5.65 6.96 47.20
CA LEU A 29 5.77 5.99 48.29
C LEU A 29 4.51 5.67 49.13
N THR A 30 3.83 4.55 48.82
CA THR A 30 3.36 3.58 49.85
C THR A 30 2.99 2.24 49.22
N GLY A 31 3.45 1.14 49.83
CA GLY A 31 2.64 -0.07 49.91
C GLY A 31 2.91 -1.21 48.92
N ARG A 32 3.78 -2.13 49.33
CA ARG A 32 3.49 -3.59 49.44
C ARG A 32 2.81 -4.27 48.23
N GLY A 33 3.64 -4.87 47.38
CA GLY A 33 3.46 -6.25 46.93
C GLY A 33 2.23 -6.58 46.09
N ARG A 34 2.33 -6.36 44.78
CA ARG A 34 1.90 -7.33 43.76
C ARG A 34 2.81 -7.13 42.57
N ALA A 35 3.78 -8.04 42.41
CA ALA A 35 4.51 -8.17 41.16
C ALA A 35 3.48 -8.52 40.08
N THR A 36 3.01 -7.51 39.37
CA THR A 36 2.28 -7.68 38.13
C THR A 36 3.22 -8.50 37.24
N PRO A 37 2.83 -9.67 36.71
CA PRO A 37 3.69 -10.37 35.78
C PRO A 37 3.94 -9.39 34.64
N ALA A 38 5.20 -8.96 34.50
CA ALA A 38 5.61 -8.10 33.41
C ALA A 38 5.16 -8.82 32.13
N ARG A 39 4.07 -8.35 31.52
CA ARG A 39 3.68 -8.78 30.18
C ARG A 39 4.96 -8.60 29.37
N ARG A 40 5.53 -9.71 28.90
CA ARG A 40 6.65 -9.67 27.96
C ARG A 40 6.28 -8.63 26.93
N ALA A 41 7.01 -7.51 26.92
CA ALA A 41 6.77 -6.43 25.97
C ALA A 41 6.86 -7.10 24.61
N ARG A 42 5.73 -7.16 23.90
CA ARG A 42 5.71 -7.70 22.54
C ARG A 42 6.71 -6.82 21.77
N PRO A 43 7.72 -7.41 21.10
CA PRO A 43 8.64 -6.61 20.31
C PRO A 43 7.82 -5.75 19.34
N PRO A 44 8.24 -4.49 19.10
CA PRO A 44 7.55 -3.63 18.16
C PRO A 44 7.41 -4.37 16.85
N ALA A 45 6.25 -4.25 16.22
CA ALA A 45 6.01 -4.92 14.96
C ALA A 45 7.11 -4.59 13.95
N PRO A 46 7.50 -5.55 13.10
CA PRO A 46 8.56 -5.31 12.13
C PRO A 46 8.10 -4.25 11.14
N ARG A 47 8.66 -3.05 11.25
CA ARG A 47 8.52 -2.01 10.24
C ARG A 47 9.14 -2.51 8.93
N LEU A 48 8.68 -1.98 7.80
CA LEU A 48 9.39 -2.17 6.54
C LEU A 48 10.81 -1.61 6.70
N SER A 49 11.81 -2.31 6.15
CA SER A 49 13.12 -1.70 5.93
C SER A 49 13.05 -0.70 4.77
N GLU A 50 13.98 0.24 4.70
CA GLU A 50 14.09 1.21 3.58
C GLU A 50 14.03 0.52 2.21
N ALA A 51 14.80 -0.55 2.01
CA ALA A 51 14.77 -1.33 0.77
C ALA A 51 13.41 -1.98 0.45
N GLU A 52 12.59 -2.28 1.47
CA GLU A 52 11.25 -2.83 1.27
C GLU A 52 10.22 -1.71 1.01
N GLU A 53 10.45 -0.51 1.54
CA GLU A 53 9.65 0.67 1.20
C GLU A 53 9.89 1.08 -0.24
N ASP A 54 11.14 1.12 -0.68
CA ASP A 54 11.52 1.34 -2.08
C ASP A 54 10.89 0.28 -2.99
N GLN A 55 11.01 -1.00 -2.62
CA GLN A 55 10.39 -2.10 -3.37
C GLN A 55 8.86 -1.95 -3.47
N LEU A 56 8.20 -1.47 -2.41
CA LEU A 56 6.76 -1.23 -2.42
C LEU A 56 6.40 -0.11 -3.41
N TRP A 57 7.14 1.00 -3.37
CA TRP A 57 6.96 2.14 -4.29
C TRP A 57 7.21 1.74 -5.74
N ASP A 58 8.27 0.99 -6.01
CA ASP A 58 8.62 0.50 -7.34
C ASP A 58 7.52 -0.44 -7.87
N ALA A 59 7.07 -1.40 -7.06
CA ALA A 59 6.02 -2.33 -7.44
C ALA A 59 4.69 -1.62 -7.74
N GLN A 60 4.32 -0.61 -6.95
CA GLN A 60 3.11 0.20 -7.19
C GLN A 60 3.22 1.01 -8.49
N THR A 61 4.40 1.58 -8.76
CA THR A 61 4.67 2.33 -9.98
C THR A 61 4.64 1.42 -11.22
N GLU A 62 5.24 0.24 -11.13
CA GLU A 62 5.24 -0.75 -12.22
C GLU A 62 3.82 -1.26 -12.51
N ILE A 63 2.99 -1.51 -11.48
CA ILE A 63 1.57 -1.84 -11.66
C ILE A 63 0.85 -0.74 -12.43
N GLY A 64 1.04 0.53 -12.07
CA GLY A 64 0.42 1.65 -12.78
C GLY A 64 0.81 1.69 -14.26
N THR A 65 2.10 1.47 -14.54
CA THR A 65 2.61 1.40 -15.92
C THR A 65 2.00 0.23 -16.71
N ILE A 66 1.86 -0.94 -16.08
CA ILE A 66 1.24 -2.11 -16.70
C ILE A 66 -0.25 -1.88 -16.95
N ASP A 67 -0.95 -1.23 -16.03
CA ASP A 67 -2.38 -0.92 -16.17
C ASP A 67 -2.62 0.02 -17.37
N GLU A 68 -1.72 1.00 -17.59
CA GLU A 68 -1.74 1.85 -18.78
C GLU A 68 -1.50 1.05 -20.07
N GLN A 69 -0.56 0.11 -20.06
CA GLN A 69 -0.26 -0.75 -21.22
C GLN A 69 -1.45 -1.67 -21.56
N ILE A 70 -2.07 -2.27 -20.55
CA ILE A 70 -3.28 -3.09 -20.71
C ILE A 70 -4.42 -2.25 -21.30
N ALA A 71 -4.63 -1.03 -20.78
CA ALA A 71 -5.66 -0.13 -21.29
C ALA A 71 -5.40 0.26 -22.76
N ALA A 72 -4.14 0.53 -23.13
CA ALA A 72 -3.75 0.84 -24.51
C ALA A 72 -4.00 -0.34 -25.46
N LEU A 73 -3.68 -1.57 -25.04
CA LEU A 73 -3.94 -2.78 -25.83
C LEU A 73 -5.44 -3.02 -26.03
N HIS A 74 -6.25 -2.82 -24.99
CA HIS A 74 -7.70 -2.91 -25.11
C HIS A 74 -8.28 -1.84 -26.05
N ALA A 75 -7.78 -0.61 -25.99
CA ALA A 75 -8.19 0.45 -26.91
C ALA A 75 -7.82 0.09 -28.37
N ALA A 76 -6.62 -0.44 -28.60
CA ALA A 76 -6.20 -0.93 -29.91
C ALA A 76 -7.13 -2.05 -30.43
N ALA A 77 -7.41 -3.06 -29.61
CA ALA A 77 -8.33 -4.14 -29.95
C ALA A 77 -9.75 -3.64 -30.27
N GLN A 78 -10.25 -2.64 -29.54
CA GLN A 78 -11.57 -2.04 -29.82
C GLN A 78 -11.61 -1.33 -31.17
N THR A 79 -10.54 -0.60 -31.54
CA THR A 79 -10.46 0.05 -32.86
C THR A 79 -10.41 -0.94 -34.02
N GLN A 80 -9.87 -2.14 -33.77
CA GLN A 80 -9.78 -3.23 -34.75
C GLN A 80 -11.01 -4.15 -34.75
N GLY A 81 -11.91 -4.01 -33.77
CA GLY A 81 -13.09 -4.85 -33.56
C GLY A 81 -12.83 -6.17 -32.85
N ALA A 82 -11.57 -6.62 -32.78
CA ALA A 82 -11.12 -7.76 -32.00
C ALA A 82 -9.63 -7.63 -31.68
N ALA A 83 -9.17 -8.30 -30.61
CA ALA A 83 -7.75 -8.39 -30.30
C ALA A 83 -7.06 -9.39 -31.23
N THR A 84 -5.87 -9.04 -31.75
CA THR A 84 -5.04 -10.01 -32.47
C THR A 84 -4.45 -11.04 -31.50
N PRO A 85 -4.02 -12.23 -31.97
CA PRO A 85 -3.37 -13.23 -31.11
C PRO A 85 -2.14 -12.68 -30.38
N GLU A 86 -1.38 -11.79 -31.01
CA GLU A 86 -0.22 -11.12 -30.42
C GLU A 86 -0.62 -10.16 -29.31
N GLN A 87 -1.67 -9.36 -29.52
CA GLN A 87 -2.22 -8.48 -28.49
C GLN A 87 -2.77 -9.28 -27.30
N GLN A 88 -3.41 -10.42 -27.57
CA GLN A 88 -3.90 -11.30 -26.51
C GLN A 88 -2.75 -11.87 -25.69
N ALA A 89 -1.68 -12.34 -26.33
CA ALA A 89 -0.49 -12.83 -25.64
C ALA A 89 0.17 -11.73 -24.78
N GLN A 90 0.20 -10.48 -25.27
CA GLN A 90 0.69 -9.34 -24.50
C GLN A 90 -0.21 -9.03 -23.30
N LEU A 91 -1.53 -9.03 -23.47
CA LEU A 91 -2.48 -8.84 -22.37
C LEU A 91 -2.31 -9.91 -21.29
N ASP A 92 -2.14 -11.17 -21.68
CA ASP A 92 -1.93 -12.28 -20.75
C ASP A 92 -0.61 -12.12 -19.99
N ALA A 93 0.47 -11.74 -20.68
CA ALA A 93 1.78 -11.48 -20.07
C ALA A 93 1.73 -10.29 -19.08
N HIS A 94 1.12 -9.18 -19.47
CA HIS A 94 0.93 -8.02 -18.61
C HIS A 94 0.06 -8.34 -17.39
N THR A 95 -1.00 -9.11 -17.57
CA THR A 95 -1.88 -9.54 -16.48
C THR A 95 -1.17 -10.46 -15.48
N ALA A 96 -0.36 -11.40 -15.98
CA ALA A 96 0.47 -12.26 -15.14
C ALA A 96 1.46 -11.41 -14.32
N ARG A 97 2.18 -10.49 -14.98
CA ARG A 97 3.14 -9.61 -14.33
C ARG A 97 2.48 -8.72 -13.27
N ARG A 98 1.32 -8.16 -13.58
CA ARG A 98 0.52 -7.38 -12.62
C ARG A 98 0.18 -8.19 -11.38
N THR A 99 -0.24 -9.44 -11.56
CA THR A 99 -0.61 -10.34 -10.47
C THR A 99 0.58 -10.64 -9.55
N GLU A 100 1.78 -10.85 -10.13
CA GLU A 100 3.01 -11.03 -9.36
C GLU A 100 3.33 -9.81 -8.48
N LEU A 101 3.27 -8.62 -9.08
CA LEU A 101 3.53 -7.36 -8.36
C LEU A 101 2.49 -7.11 -7.26
N GLN A 102 1.22 -7.41 -7.53
CA GLN A 102 0.16 -7.32 -6.52
C GLN A 102 0.42 -8.24 -5.32
N ALA A 103 0.97 -9.43 -5.54
CA ALA A 103 1.35 -10.32 -4.44
C ALA A 103 2.49 -9.73 -3.60
N ILE A 104 3.45 -9.04 -4.22
CA ILE A 104 4.54 -8.32 -3.53
C ILE A 104 3.95 -7.19 -2.68
N VAL A 105 3.12 -6.33 -3.28
CA VAL A 105 2.45 -5.22 -2.58
C VAL A 105 1.66 -5.75 -1.38
N ALA A 106 0.80 -6.75 -1.58
CA ALA A 106 -0.01 -7.32 -0.51
C ALA A 106 0.84 -7.88 0.64
N ARG A 107 1.96 -8.54 0.32
CA ARG A 107 2.90 -9.06 1.34
C ARG A 107 3.55 -7.94 2.14
N LEU A 108 4.05 -6.90 1.47
CA LEU A 108 4.73 -5.78 2.13
C LEU A 108 3.76 -4.91 2.93
N GLU A 109 2.55 -4.67 2.42
CA GLU A 109 1.48 -3.99 3.16
C GLU A 109 1.03 -4.79 4.39
N ALA A 110 0.90 -6.11 4.28
CA ALA A 110 0.60 -6.97 5.42
C ALA A 110 1.71 -6.94 6.48
N LYS A 111 2.98 -6.80 6.07
CA LYS A 111 4.10 -6.62 6.99
C LYS A 111 4.02 -5.26 7.70
N LYS A 112 3.77 -4.18 6.95
CA LYS A 112 3.62 -2.81 7.47
C LYS A 112 2.50 -2.68 8.50
N ASN A 113 1.40 -3.39 8.30
CA ASN A 113 0.19 -3.30 9.12
C ASN A 113 0.13 -4.31 10.29
N ARG A 114 1.18 -5.13 10.50
CA ARG A 114 1.27 -6.10 11.60
C ARG A 114 1.75 -5.47 12.90
#